data_AF-A0AAD7BTM2-F1
#
_entry.id   AF-A0AAD7BTM2-F1
#
_cell.length_a   1.000
_cell.length_b   1.000
_cell.length_c   1.000
_cell.angle_alpha   90.00
_cell.angle_beta   90.00
_cell.angle_gamma   90.00
#
_symmetry.space_group_name_H-M   'P 1'
#
loop_
_entity.id
_entity.type
_entity.pdbx_description
1 polymer ?
#
loop_
_entity_poly.entity_id
_entity_poly.type
_entity_poly.pdbx_seq_one_letter_code
_entity_poly.pdbx_strand_id
1 'polypeptide(L)'
;MSFAIHMLENPSGTEIDEMVKLCLRAYNQEEISVKTLAGGDVGLLNDFFCASLRAGALGGKICVATEAGNDGNVIRGMALWWPPGAEPFSQS
;
A
#
# COMPACT_ATOMS: atom_id res chain seq x y z
N MET A 1 -12.15 12.60 -17.32
CA MET A 1 -11.89 11.84 -16.08
C MET A 1 -10.83 12.60 -15.32
N SER A 2 -11.14 13.13 -14.13
CA SER A 2 -10.19 13.85 -13.28
C SER A 2 -9.90 13.02 -12.04
N PHE A 3 -8.65 13.10 -11.56
CA PHE A 3 -8.22 12.40 -10.36
C PHE A 3 -7.81 13.41 -9.29
N ALA A 4 -8.12 13.11 -8.04
CA ALA A 4 -7.64 13.83 -6.88
C ALA A 4 -6.59 12.97 -6.17
N ILE A 5 -5.48 13.59 -5.78
CA ILE A 5 -4.40 12.93 -5.03
C ILE A 5 -4.46 13.45 -3.60
N HIS A 6 -4.46 12.54 -2.63
CA HIS A 6 -4.40 12.90 -1.22
C HIS A 6 -3.59 11.89 -0.42
N MET A 7 -3.09 12.33 0.75
CA MET A 7 -2.42 11.44 1.69
C MET A 7 -3.45 10.80 2.63
N LEU A 8 -3.22 9.54 2.96
CA LEU A 8 -3.95 8.83 4.01
C LEU A 8 -3.09 8.82 5.26
N GLU A 9 -3.48 9.61 6.27
CA GLU A 9 -2.76 9.66 7.55
C GLU A 9 -3.13 8.48 8.46
N ASN A 10 -4.41 8.11 8.49
CA ASN A 10 -4.92 7.01 9.31
C ASN A 10 -5.90 6.18 8.48
N PRO A 11 -5.41 5.39 7.50
CA PRO A 11 -6.28 4.58 6.66
C PRO A 11 -7.08 3.57 7.50
N SER A 12 -8.38 3.50 7.24
CA SER A 12 -9.28 2.50 7.80
C SER A 12 -8.95 1.09 7.30
N GLY A 13 -9.44 0.06 8.00
CA GLY A 13 -9.29 -1.32 7.55
C GLY A 13 -9.85 -1.54 6.13
N THR A 14 -10.97 -0.90 5.79
CA THR A 14 -11.56 -0.97 4.46
C THR A 14 -10.65 -0.36 3.38
N GLU A 15 -10.04 0.80 3.65
CA GLU A 15 -9.09 1.42 2.72
C GLU A 15 -7.84 0.57 2.53
N ILE A 16 -7.34 -0.07 3.59
CA ILE A 16 -6.24 -1.04 3.51
C ILE A 16 -6.65 -2.22 2.63
N ASP A 17 -7.82 -2.82 2.84
CA ASP A 17 -8.30 -3.95 2.05
C ASP A 17 -8.47 -3.59 0.56
N GLU A 18 -8.95 -2.37 0.26
CA GLU A 18 -9.05 -1.87 -1.10
C GLU A 18 -7.68 -1.70 -1.76
N MET A 19 -6.70 -1.15 -1.04
CA MET A 19 -5.33 -1.02 -1.52
C MET A 19 -4.65 -2.38 -1.72
N VAL A 20 -4.85 -3.35 -0.83
CA VAL A 20 -4.34 -4.73 -1.01
C VAL A 20 -4.91 -5.35 -2.29
N LYS A 21 -6.23 -5.24 -2.49
CA LYS A 21 -6.88 -5.72 -3.72
C LYS A 21 -6.33 -5.02 -4.95
N LEU A 22 -6.01 -3.72 -4.85
CA LEU A 22 -5.37 -2.98 -5.93
C LEU A 22 -3.97 -3.53 -6.24
N CYS A 23 -3.13 -3.77 -5.24
CA CYS A 23 -1.80 -4.37 -5.42
C CYS A 23 -1.87 -5.75 -6.09
N LEU A 24 -2.77 -6.63 -5.62
CA LEU A 24 -2.94 -7.98 -6.17
C LEU A 24 -3.41 -8.00 -7.62
N ARG A 25 -4.12 -6.95 -8.08
CA ARG A 25 -4.52 -6.78 -9.48
C ARG A 25 -3.46 -6.10 -10.33
N ALA A 26 -2.68 -5.19 -9.74
CA ALA A 26 -1.68 -4.40 -10.45
C ALA A 26 -0.41 -5.21 -10.77
N TYR A 27 -0.01 -6.10 -9.86
CA TYR A 27 1.17 -6.93 -10.04
C TYR A 27 0.83 -8.29 -10.66
N ASN A 28 1.66 -8.75 -11.60
CA ASN A 28 1.62 -10.12 -12.06
C ASN A 28 2.19 -11.04 -10.97
N GLN A 29 1.32 -11.81 -10.30
CA GLN A 29 1.70 -12.68 -9.19
C GLN A 29 2.66 -13.81 -9.59
N GLU A 30 2.73 -14.14 -10.90
CA GLU A 30 3.63 -15.16 -11.41
C GLU A 30 5.06 -14.67 -11.65
N GLU A 31 5.26 -13.35 -11.67
CA GLU A 31 6.54 -12.72 -11.94
C GLU A 31 7.50 -12.94 -10.75
N ILE A 32 8.77 -13.24 -11.07
CA ILE A 32 9.73 -13.70 -10.06
C ILE A 32 9.97 -12.64 -8.99
N SER A 33 10.04 -11.36 -9.36
CA SER A 33 10.24 -10.28 -8.38
C SER A 33 9.05 -10.17 -7.42
N VAL A 34 7.82 -10.35 -7.91
CA VAL A 34 6.63 -10.39 -7.05
C VAL A 34 6.64 -11.60 -6.12
N LYS A 35 6.97 -12.80 -6.63
CA LYS A 35 7.08 -14.01 -5.80
C LYS A 35 8.07 -13.87 -4.65
N THR A 36 9.20 -13.19 -4.87
CA THR A 36 10.22 -13.00 -3.83
C THR A 36 9.73 -12.21 -2.62
N LEU A 37 8.74 -11.32 -2.79
CA LEU A 37 8.13 -10.57 -1.69
C LEU A 37 7.48 -11.47 -0.64
N ALA A 38 7.02 -12.65 -1.08
CA ALA A 38 6.30 -13.62 -0.28
C ALA A 38 7.11 -14.93 -0.07
N GLY A 39 8.44 -14.86 -0.22
CA GLY A 39 9.31 -16.04 -0.03
C GLY A 39 9.08 -17.16 -1.05
N GLY A 40 8.48 -16.87 -2.19
CA GLY A 40 8.12 -17.84 -3.22
C GLY A 40 6.70 -18.39 -3.12
N ASP A 41 5.98 -18.14 -2.02
CA ASP A 41 4.59 -18.57 -1.85
C ASP A 41 3.62 -17.42 -2.16
N VAL A 42 3.01 -17.46 -3.34
CA VAL A 42 2.04 -16.44 -3.78
C VAL A 42 0.82 -16.34 -2.87
N GLY A 43 0.50 -17.39 -2.10
CA GLY A 43 -0.59 -17.37 -1.11
C GLY A 43 -0.37 -16.34 0.00
N LEU A 44 0.88 -15.96 0.26
CA LEU A 44 1.25 -14.98 1.29
C LEU A 44 1.32 -13.54 0.76
N LEU A 45 1.07 -13.29 -0.55
CA LEU A 45 1.12 -11.93 -1.10
C LEU A 45 0.07 -11.00 -0.48
N ASN A 46 -1.10 -11.53 -0.13
CA ASN A 46 -2.13 -10.76 0.58
C ASN A 46 -1.60 -10.26 1.93
N ASP A 47 -1.04 -11.18 2.73
CA ASP A 47 -0.47 -10.85 4.04
C ASP A 47 0.70 -9.88 3.91
N PHE A 48 1.57 -10.07 2.91
CA PHE A 48 2.69 -9.17 2.61
C PHE A 48 2.21 -7.74 2.33
N PHE A 49 1.25 -7.56 1.42
CA PHE A 49 0.74 -6.22 1.08
C PHE A 49 -0.02 -5.59 2.26
N CYS A 50 -0.82 -6.38 3.00
CA CYS A 50 -1.53 -5.91 4.18
C CYS A 50 -0.56 -5.43 5.27
N ALA A 51 0.47 -6.23 5.58
CA ALA A 51 1.50 -5.87 6.54
C ALA A 51 2.28 -4.62 6.09
N SER A 52 2.64 -4.54 4.81
CA SER A 52 3.35 -3.40 4.23
C SER A 52 2.56 -2.10 4.37
N LEU A 53 1.27 -2.13 4.03
CA LEU A 53 0.38 -0.97 4.13
C LEU A 53 0.14 -0.55 5.58
N ARG A 54 -0.05 -1.51 6.49
CA ARG A 54 -0.17 -1.21 7.94
C ARG A 54 1.12 -0.60 8.51
N ALA A 55 2.28 -1.13 8.12
CA ALA A 55 3.56 -0.53 8.49
C ALA A 55 3.71 0.89 7.91
N GLY A 56 3.26 1.08 6.67
CA GLY A 56 3.17 2.39 6.01
C GLY A 56 2.29 3.39 6.76
N ALA A 57 1.15 2.95 7.28
CA ALA A 57 0.27 3.76 8.10
C ALA A 57 0.89 4.16 9.46
N LEU A 58 1.78 3.33 10.01
CA LEU A 58 2.42 3.57 11.30
C LEU A 58 3.63 4.51 11.23
N GLY A 59 4.46 4.40 10.19
CA GLY A 59 5.72 5.16 10.10
C GLY A 59 6.13 5.57 8.70
N GLY A 60 5.30 5.31 7.70
CA GLY A 60 5.53 5.70 6.31
C GLY A 60 4.60 6.83 5.87
N LYS A 61 4.42 6.93 4.56
CA LYS A 61 3.41 7.78 3.92
C LYS A 61 2.67 6.97 2.87
N ILE A 62 1.34 7.06 2.90
CA ILE A 62 0.46 6.47 1.90
C ILE A 62 -0.23 7.61 1.15
N CYS A 63 -0.15 7.57 -0.17
CA CYS A 63 -0.81 8.51 -1.05
C CYS A 63 -1.70 7.75 -2.01
N VAL A 64 -2.93 8.22 -2.22
CA VAL A 64 -3.90 7.58 -3.10
C VAL A 64 -4.42 8.54 -4.15
N ALA A 65 -4.74 7.99 -5.32
CA ALA A 65 -5.45 8.68 -6.38
C ALA A 65 -6.89 8.17 -6.44
N THR A 66 -7.86 9.06 -6.29
CA THR A 66 -9.29 8.76 -6.39
C THR A 66 -9.91 9.50 -7.57
N GLU A 67 -10.98 8.94 -8.13
CA GLU A 67 -11.74 9.57 -9.22
C GLU A 67 -12.61 10.71 -8.67
N ALA A 68 -12.50 11.91 -9.25
CA ALA A 68 -13.21 13.09 -8.75
C ALA A 68 -14.70 13.05 -9.11
N GLY A 69 -15.56 13.42 -8.16
CA GLY A 69 -17.01 13.54 -8.35
C GLY A 69 -17.81 12.26 -8.14
N ASN A 70 -17.18 11.17 -7.68
CA ASN A 70 -17.87 10.00 -7.19
C ASN A 70 -17.91 10.07 -5.66
N ASP A 71 -19.10 9.95 -5.06
CA ASP A 71 -19.27 9.91 -3.59
C ASP A 71 -18.55 8.71 -2.95
N GLY A 72 -18.15 7.74 -3.77
CA GLY A 72 -17.25 6.64 -3.41
C GLY A 72 -15.81 7.01 -3.72
N ASN A 73 -15.00 7.14 -2.67
CA ASN A 73 -13.53 7.21 -2.65
C ASN A 73 -12.85 5.98 -3.30
N VAL A 74 -13.22 5.60 -4.52
CA VAL A 74 -12.64 4.42 -5.19
C VAL A 74 -11.18 4.72 -5.49
N ILE A 75 -10.29 4.01 -4.82
CA ILE A 75 -8.85 4.12 -5.00
C ILE A 75 -8.47 3.50 -6.35
N ARG A 76 -7.91 4.32 -7.25
CA ARG A 76 -7.46 3.92 -8.59
C ARG A 76 -5.95 3.70 -8.68
N GLY A 77 -5.21 4.31 -7.78
CA GLY A 77 -3.76 4.21 -7.69
C GLY A 77 -3.30 4.51 -6.27
N MET A 78 -2.14 3.99 -5.90
CA MET A 78 -1.51 4.31 -4.63
C MET A 78 0.01 4.37 -4.75
N ALA A 79 0.63 5.10 -3.82
CA ALA A 79 2.04 5.06 -3.54
C ALA A 79 2.24 4.83 -2.04
N LEU A 80 3.20 3.98 -1.71
CA LEU A 80 3.65 3.73 -0.35
C LEU A 80 5.13 4.09 -0.28
N TRP A 81 5.47 4.95 0.67
CA TRP A 81 6.84 5.38 0.91
C TRP A 81 7.21 5.13 2.36
N TRP A 82 8.37 4.51 2.57
CA TRP A 82 9.01 4.41 3.86
C TRP A 82 10.19 5.37 3.91
N PRO A 83 10.32 6.20 4.97
CA PRO A 83 11.48 7.06 5.13
C PRO A 83 12.76 6.21 5.26
N PRO A 84 13.94 6.78 4.96
CA PRO A 84 15.21 6.14 5.27
C PRO A 84 15.23 5.66 6.72
N GLY A 85 15.78 4.46 6.95
CA GLY A 85 15.92 3.94 8.31
C GLY A 85 16.69 4.91 9.19
N ALA A 86 16.14 5.22 10.36
CA ALA A 86 16.91 5.85 11.41
C ALA A 86 17.81 4.79 12.05
N GLU A 87 19.02 5.18 12.47
CA GLU A 87 19.86 4.29 13.26
C GLU A 87 19.09 3.83 14.51
N PRO A 88 18.95 2.52 14.73
CA PRO A 88 18.47 2.00 16.01
C PRO A 88 19.34 2.62 17.11
N PHE A 89 18.70 3.18 18.14
CA PHE A 89 19.37 3.77 19.32
C PHE A 89 20.13 5.10 19.10
N SER A 90 19.92 5.81 17.99
CA SER A 90 20.53 7.14 17.74
C SER A 90 20.02 8.28 18.64
N GLN A 91 19.03 8.00 19.50
CA GLN A 91 18.60 8.91 20.57
C GLN A 91 18.94 8.29 21.91
N SER A 92 20.21 8.40 22.30
CA SER A 92 20.69 8.22 23.67
C SER A 92 20.96 9.58 24.32
#